data_AF-A0A440TTQ5-F1
#
_entry.id   AF-A0A440TTQ5-F1
#
_cell.length_a   1.000
_cell.length_b   1.000
_cell.length_c   1.000
_cell.angle_alpha   90.00
_cell.angle_beta   90.00
_cell.angle_gamma   90.00
#
_symmetry.space_group_name_H-M   'P 1'
#
loop_
_entity.id
_entity.type
_entity.pdbx_description
1 polymer ?
#
loop_
_entity_poly.entity_id
_entity_poly.type
_entity_poly.pdbx_seq_one_letter_code
_entity_poly.pdbx_strand_id
1 'polypeptide(L)'
;MTRRLIAEELEGAADRIADMPRADLQIILRRAALMLRNVSGVPLEPTTTDALDSIAAEMKIGRSELIQIVLREWLETNAYLPVRTIDEESETDGSA
;
A
#
# COMPACT_ATOMS: atom_id res chain seq x y z
N MET A 1 -3.16 14.71 -10.33
CA MET A 1 -4.35 13.85 -10.27
C MET A 1 -4.31 13.08 -8.95
N THR A 2 -5.28 13.25 -8.05
CA THR A 2 -5.28 12.54 -6.75
C THR A 2 -6.12 11.26 -6.83
N ARG A 3 -5.88 10.28 -5.94
CA ARG A 3 -6.68 9.04 -5.89
C ARG A 3 -8.17 9.30 -5.73
N ARG A 4 -8.52 10.29 -4.88
CA ARG A 4 -9.90 10.71 -4.65
C ARG A 4 -10.59 11.20 -5.93
N LEU A 5 -9.92 12.05 -6.71
CA LEU A 5 -10.47 12.59 -7.96
C LEU A 5 -10.78 11.49 -8.99
N ILE A 6 -9.93 10.46 -9.07
CA ILE A 6 -10.17 9.34 -9.99
C ILE A 6 -11.28 8.42 -9.48
N ALA A 7 -11.43 8.25 -8.17
CA ALA A 7 -12.57 7.52 -7.61
C ALA A 7 -13.89 8.24 -7.94
N GLU A 8 -13.95 9.57 -7.73
CA GLU A 8 -15.12 10.40 -8.08
C GLU A 8 -15.41 10.37 -9.59
N GLU A 9 -14.38 10.40 -10.45
CA GLU A 9 -14.51 10.29 -11.90
C GLU A 9 -15.05 8.92 -12.34
N LEU A 10 -14.59 7.83 -11.71
CA LEU A 10 -15.08 6.47 -11.97
C LEU A 10 -16.52 6.28 -11.51
N GLU A 11 -16.88 6.79 -10.34
CA GLU A 11 -18.24 6.70 -9.79
C GLU A 11 -19.23 7.46 -10.68
N GLY A 12 -18.90 8.71 -11.05
CA GLY A 12 -19.72 9.47 -11.99
C GLY A 12 -19.75 8.90 -13.41
N ALA A 13 -18.74 8.13 -13.82
CA ALA A 13 -18.76 7.37 -15.07
C ALA A 13 -19.66 6.12 -14.97
N ALA A 14 -19.66 5.44 -13.83
CA ALA A 14 -20.52 4.29 -13.57
C ALA A 14 -22.01 4.69 -13.57
N ASP A 15 -22.35 5.81 -12.94
CA ASP A 15 -23.73 6.33 -12.88
C ASP A 15 -24.33 6.63 -14.26
N ARG A 16 -23.49 6.92 -15.26
CA ARG A 16 -23.90 7.29 -16.62
C ARG A 16 -23.33 6.35 -17.68
N ILE A 17 -23.02 5.11 -17.31
CA ILE A 17 -22.27 4.18 -18.18
C ILE A 17 -23.00 3.86 -19.50
N ALA A 18 -24.34 3.90 -19.49
CA ALA A 18 -25.16 3.65 -20.68
C ALA A 18 -25.05 4.78 -21.72
N ASP A 19 -24.84 6.02 -21.27
CA ASP A 19 -24.80 7.22 -22.11
C ASP A 19 -23.37 7.66 -22.45
N MET A 20 -22.36 6.99 -21.87
CA MET A 20 -20.96 7.36 -22.03
C MET A 20 -20.38 6.81 -23.35
N PRO A 21 -19.68 7.63 -24.15
CA PRO A 21 -18.96 7.15 -25.30
C PRO A 21 -17.92 6.08 -24.92
N ARG A 22 -17.87 4.97 -25.67
CA ARG A 22 -16.94 3.86 -25.42
C ARG A 22 -15.47 4.32 -25.33
N ALA A 23 -15.08 5.32 -26.14
CA ALA A 23 -13.72 5.85 -26.13
C ALA A 23 -13.38 6.54 -24.80
N ASP A 24 -14.31 7.30 -24.24
CA ASP A 24 -14.12 8.01 -22.96
C ASP A 24 -14.03 7.01 -21.80
N LEU A 25 -14.90 5.99 -21.80
CA LEU A 25 -14.84 4.91 -20.83
C LEU A 25 -13.50 4.17 -20.87
N GLN A 26 -12.97 3.89 -22.07
CA GLN A 26 -11.64 3.27 -22.22
C GLN A 26 -10.51 4.13 -21.64
N ILE A 27 -10.58 5.45 -21.80
CA ILE A 27 -9.56 6.37 -21.27
C ILE A 27 -9.59 6.36 -19.74
N ILE A 28 -10.78 6.50 -19.14
CA ILE A 28 -10.95 6.53 -17.69
C ILE A 28 -10.48 5.19 -17.08
N LEU A 29 -10.88 4.06 -17.65
CA LEU A 29 -10.46 2.73 -17.17
C LEU A 29 -8.94 2.51 -17.28
N ARG A 30 -8.30 2.97 -18.36
CA ARG A 30 -6.83 2.90 -18.47
C ARG A 30 -6.13 3.74 -17.41
N ARG A 31 -6.62 4.96 -17.16
CA ARG A 31 -6.08 5.84 -16.10
C ARG A 31 -6.25 5.21 -14.71
N ALA A 32 -7.41 4.65 -14.42
CA ALA A 32 -7.68 3.91 -13.20
C ALA A 32 -6.74 2.71 -13.02
N ALA A 33 -6.58 1.89 -14.07
CA ALA A 33 -5.68 0.74 -14.04
C ALA A 33 -4.21 1.13 -13.80
N LEU A 34 -3.74 2.22 -14.43
CA LEU A 34 -2.40 2.76 -14.19
C LEU A 34 -2.23 3.22 -12.74
N MET A 35 -3.23 3.91 -12.18
CA MET A 35 -3.21 4.35 -10.77
C MET A 35 -3.18 3.17 -9.80
N LEU A 36 -4.00 2.13 -10.06
CA LEU A 36 -4.06 0.92 -9.25
C LEU A 36 -2.75 0.13 -9.31
N ARG A 37 -2.16 -0.03 -10.50
CA ARG A 37 -0.83 -0.66 -10.65
C ARG A 37 0.26 0.11 -9.92
N ASN A 38 0.13 1.44 -9.86
CA ASN A 38 1.03 2.31 -9.13
C ASN A 38 0.62 2.49 -7.66
N VAL A 39 -0.29 1.66 -7.13
CA VAL A 39 -0.48 1.54 -5.67
C VAL A 39 0.74 0.80 -5.13
N SER A 40 1.79 1.55 -4.84
CA SER A 40 2.92 1.11 -4.04
C SER A 40 2.47 1.01 -2.57
N GLY A 41 1.80 -0.08 -2.23
CA GLY A 41 1.55 -0.48 -0.86
C GLY A 41 2.41 -1.68 -0.52
N VAL A 42 2.98 -1.71 0.69
CA VAL A 42 3.49 -2.95 1.26
C VAL A 42 2.27 -3.80 1.61
N PRO A 43 2.11 -5.02 1.06
CA PRO A 43 1.02 -5.90 1.47
C PRO A 43 1.22 -6.23 2.96
N LEU A 44 0.18 -6.00 3.74
CA LEU A 44 0.15 -6.31 5.17
C LEU A 44 -0.81 -7.46 5.39
N GLU A 45 -0.56 -8.27 6.42
CA GLU A 45 -1.53 -9.28 6.84
C GLU A 45 -2.84 -8.61 7.27
N PRO A 46 -4.00 -9.27 7.12
CA PRO A 46 -5.29 -8.70 7.48
C PRO A 46 -5.33 -8.22 8.93
N THR A 47 -4.81 -9.02 9.86
CA THR A 47 -4.74 -8.71 11.29
C THR A 47 -3.90 -7.46 11.58
N THR A 48 -2.77 -7.30 10.88
CA THR A 48 -1.93 -6.10 10.97
C THR A 48 -2.64 -4.88 10.42
N THR A 49 -3.39 -5.05 9.32
CA THR A 49 -4.16 -3.96 8.70
C THR A 49 -5.25 -3.47 9.66
N ASP A 50 -6.02 -4.38 10.25
CA ASP A 50 -7.08 -4.05 11.20
C ASP A 50 -6.54 -3.34 12.46
N ALA A 51 -5.40 -3.82 12.98
CA ALA A 51 -4.74 -3.18 14.12
C ALA A 51 -4.28 -1.75 13.79
N LEU A 52 -3.66 -1.55 12.62
CA LEU A 52 -3.25 -0.22 12.16
C LEU A 52 -4.45 0.70 11.94
N ASP A 53 -5.56 0.20 11.40
CA ASP A 53 -6.78 0.99 11.21
C ASP A 53 -7.41 1.41 12.55
N SER A 54 -7.46 0.50 13.52
CA SER A 54 -7.96 0.81 14.87
C SER A 54 -7.11 1.89 15.55
N ILE A 55 -5.79 1.78 15.49
CA ILE A 55 -4.87 2.76 16.11
C ILE A 55 -4.95 4.10 15.38
N ALA A 56 -4.98 4.09 14.05
CA ALA A 56 -5.09 5.31 13.25
C ALA A 56 -6.39 6.06 13.56
N ALA A 57 -7.50 5.33 13.74
CA ALA A 57 -8.78 5.90 14.15
C ALA A 57 -8.71 6.52 15.56
N GLU A 58 -8.09 5.85 16.53
CA GLU A 58 -7.89 6.39 17.89
C GLU A 58 -7.05 7.67 17.89
N MET A 59 -5.98 7.68 17.09
CA MET A 59 -5.08 8.82 16.93
C MET A 59 -5.63 9.93 16.02
N LYS A 60 -6.76 9.68 15.34
CA LYS A 60 -7.39 10.60 14.36
C LYS A 60 -6.45 11.01 13.22
N ILE A 61 -5.61 10.10 12.76
CA ILE A 61 -4.68 10.29 11.63
C ILE A 61 -4.94 9.25 10.53
N GLY A 62 -4.33 9.44 9.36
CA GLY A 62 -4.43 8.46 8.28
C GLY A 62 -3.56 7.22 8.54
N ARG A 63 -3.99 6.02 8.11
CA ARG A 63 -3.16 4.80 8.20
C ARG A 63 -1.77 4.97 7.60
N SER A 64 -1.66 5.64 6.45
CA SER A 64 -0.36 5.93 5.82
C SER A 64 0.54 6.81 6.68
N GLU A 65 -0.04 7.76 7.42
CA GLU A 65 0.67 8.63 8.34
C GLU A 65 1.15 7.85 9.56
N LEU A 66 0.28 7.02 10.15
CA LEU A 66 0.65 6.11 11.23
C LEU A 66 1.80 5.18 10.83
N ILE A 67 1.75 4.57 9.64
CA ILE A 67 2.83 3.71 9.13
C ILE A 67 4.15 4.48 9.03
N GLN A 68 4.13 5.72 8.56
CA GLN A 68 5.34 6.54 8.47
C GLN A 68 5.93 6.89 9.85
N ILE A 69 5.07 7.19 10.84
CA ILE A 69 5.48 7.45 12.22
C ILE A 69 6.15 6.20 12.80
N VAL A 70 5.44 5.06 12.78
CA VAL A 70 5.93 3.80 13.35
C VAL A 70 7.22 3.35 12.69
N LEU A 71 7.32 3.40 11.35
CA LEU A 71 8.55 3.01 10.65
C LEU A 71 9.72 3.94 10.98
N ARG A 72 9.49 5.25 11.09
CA ARG A 72 10.54 6.20 11.48
C ARG A 72 11.05 5.90 12.88
N GLU A 73 10.14 5.80 13.85
CA GLU A 73 10.49 5.52 15.24
C GLU A 73 11.20 4.18 15.38
N TRP A 74 10.73 3.16 14.65
CA TRP A 74 11.39 1.87 14.62
C TRP A 74 12.81 1.98 14.05
N LEU A 75 13.00 2.65 12.91
CA LEU A 75 14.32 2.83 12.30
C LEU A 75 15.28 3.63 13.18
N GLU A 76 14.82 4.70 13.81
CA GLU A 76 15.62 5.50 14.76
C GLU A 76 16.03 4.68 15.98
N THR A 77 15.09 3.91 16.54
CA THR A 77 15.32 3.09 17.73
C THR A 77 16.14 1.84 17.44
N ASN A 78 16.10 1.33 16.20
CA ASN A 78 16.70 0.04 15.82
C ASN A 78 17.83 0.18 14.80
N ALA A 79 18.35 1.40 14.57
CA ALA A 79 19.44 1.67 13.63
C ALA A 79 20.74 0.90 13.92
N TYR A 80 20.89 0.35 15.13
CA TYR A 80 22.02 -0.47 15.54
C TYR A 80 21.81 -1.97 15.31
N LEU A 81 20.62 -2.42 14.89
CA LEU A 81 20.41 -3.82 14.59
C LEU A 81 21.27 -4.16 13.36
N PRO A 82 22.23 -5.10 13.47
CA PRO A 82 22.94 -5.57 12.31
C PRO A 82 21.90 -6.09 11.33
N VAL A 83 21.92 -5.59 10.09
CA VAL A 83 21.25 -6.25 8.97
C VAL A 83 21.81 -7.67 9.03
N ARG A 84 20.96 -8.66 9.33
CA ARG A 84 21.38 -10.05 9.23
C ARG A 84 21.75 -10.25 7.78
N THR A 85 23.04 -10.14 7.45
CA THR A 85 23.61 -10.78 6.28
C THR A 85 23.23 -12.23 6.48
N ILE A 86 22.25 -12.68 5.72
CA ILE A 86 21.95 -14.10 5.59
C ILE A 86 23.27 -14.66 5.06
N ASP A 87 24.03 -15.28 5.95
CA ASP A 87 25.25 -15.95 5.58
C ASP A 87 24.81 -17.22 4.84
N GLU A 88 24.78 -17.15 3.51
CA GLU A 88 24.45 -18.27 2.65
C GLU A 88 25.51 -19.38 2.72
N GLU A 89 26.58 -19.20 3.49
CA GLU A 89 27.66 -20.17 3.74
C GLU A 89 27.66 -20.74 5.17
N SER A 90 26.50 -21.03 5.78
CA SER A 90 26.51 -21.98 6.91
C SER A 90 26.77 -23.39 6.35
N GLU A 91 28.03 -23.68 6.09
CA GLU A 91 28.55 -25.00 5.78
C GLU A 91 28.11 -25.94 6.91
N THR A 92 27.14 -26.82 6.62
CA THR A 92 26.71 -27.83 7.58
C THR A 92 27.83 -28.86 7.68
N ASP A 93 28.62 -28.82 8.75
CA ASP A 93 29.53 -29.90 9.11
C ASP A 93 28.71 -31.10 9.63
N GLY A 94 28.07 -31.78 8.69
CA GLY A 94 27.36 -33.02 8.91
C GLY A 94 28.32 -34.19 8.72
N SER A 95 28.89 -34.71 9.81
CA SER A 95 29.46 -36.06 9.79
C SER A 95 28.32 -37.08 9.77
N ALA A 96 28.16 -37.75 8.62
CA ALA A 96 27.35 -38.94 8.44
C ALA A 96 28.21 -40.21 8.58
#